data_AF-A0A951S7L7-F1
#
_entry.id   AF-A0A951S7L7-F1
#
_cell.length_a   1.000
_cell.length_b   1.000
_cell.length_c   1.000
_cell.angle_alpha   90.00
_cell.angle_beta   90.00
_cell.angle_gamma   90.00
#
_symmetry.space_group_name_H-M   'P 1'
#
loop_
_entity.id
_entity.type
_entity.pdbx_description
1 polymer ?
#
loop_
_entity_poly.entity_id
_entity_poly.type
_entity_poly.pdbx_seq_one_letter_code
_entity_poly.pdbx_strand_id
1 'polypeptide(L)'
;MRYYFLSFILVCCFLKSVNAQIGNTVIGADATALGGITTGQYNAYSAMNNPALMTNLTNWQAGIFSEQRYGLKELNFSNLSLVIPTKSIHFGAGINYFGFANYNQQQFTFSTAKKLNESFSLGAQINYQLTNILDYGSAGAWTIAVGLHYKPINNIALSGYIYNPTQQKYGNAVSDKIPAFFRLGMVYNVNKLVDVLAEGEQTLEQNLI
;
A
#
# COMPACT_ATOMS: atom_id res chain seq x y z
N MET A 1 5.22 -32.59 -20.13
CA MET A 1 5.77 -31.78 -19.01
C MET A 1 7.01 -30.95 -19.36
N ARG A 2 7.90 -31.40 -20.27
CA ARG A 2 9.17 -30.71 -20.58
C ARG A 2 9.04 -29.37 -21.33
N TYR A 3 7.94 -29.15 -22.06
CA TYR A 3 7.71 -27.91 -22.84
C TYR A 3 7.13 -26.74 -22.02
N TYR A 4 6.39 -27.02 -20.95
CA TYR A 4 5.85 -25.97 -20.06
C TYR A 4 6.95 -25.30 -19.23
N PHE A 5 7.99 -26.06 -18.86
CA PHE A 5 9.15 -25.54 -18.14
C PHE A 5 9.99 -24.58 -19.00
N LEU A 6 10.18 -24.91 -20.28
CA LEU A 6 10.86 -24.02 -21.24
C LEU A 6 10.03 -22.78 -21.58
N SER A 7 8.70 -22.91 -21.67
CA SER A 7 7.78 -21.78 -21.86
C SER A 7 7.85 -20.80 -20.67
N PHE A 8 7.86 -21.32 -19.44
CA PHE A 8 8.00 -20.51 -18.22
C PHE A 8 9.33 -19.75 -18.17
N ILE A 9 10.44 -20.40 -18.52
CA ILE A 9 11.77 -19.75 -18.59
C ILE A 9 11.81 -18.69 -19.69
N LEU A 10 11.18 -18.92 -20.85
CA LEU A 10 11.15 -17.94 -21.93
C LEU A 10 10.37 -16.68 -21.54
N VAL A 11 9.26 -16.82 -20.81
CA VAL A 11 8.45 -15.69 -20.30
C VAL A 11 9.25 -14.85 -19.30
N CYS A 12 10.06 -15.48 -18.43
CA CYS A 12 10.93 -14.76 -17.49
C CYS A 12 12.06 -13.98 -18.20
N CYS A 13 12.54 -14.40 -19.37
CA CYS A 13 13.61 -13.73 -20.11
C CYS A 13 13.16 -12.49 -20.91
N PHE A 14 11.85 -12.27 -21.12
CA PHE A 14 11.32 -11.10 -21.83
C PHE A 14 10.95 -9.91 -20.93
N LEU A 15 11.09 -10.05 -19.61
CA LEU A 15 10.93 -8.95 -18.66
C LEU A 15 12.17 -8.04 -18.74
N LYS A 16 12.16 -7.12 -19.71
CA LYS A 16 13.11 -6.00 -19.76
C LYS A 16 13.20 -5.32 -18.40
N SER A 17 14.41 -4.85 -18.07
CA SER A 17 14.78 -4.06 -16.89
C SER A 17 13.63 -3.22 -16.35
N VAL A 18 12.89 -3.77 -15.38
CA VAL A 18 11.93 -3.00 -14.60
C VAL A 18 12.77 -2.19 -13.63
N ASN A 19 12.76 -0.87 -13.78
CA ASN A 19 13.29 0.04 -12.77
C ASN A 19 12.37 -0.05 -11.54
N ALA A 20 12.54 -1.09 -10.73
CA ALA A 20 11.84 -1.24 -9.48
C ALA A 20 12.55 -0.35 -8.45
N GLN A 21 12.11 0.90 -8.33
CA GLN A 21 12.29 1.64 -7.10
C GLN A 21 11.03 1.47 -6.28
N ILE A 22 11.16 1.04 -5.02
CA ILE A 22 10.08 1.11 -4.04
C ILE A 22 9.95 2.59 -3.67
N GLY A 23 9.26 3.36 -4.51
CA GLY A 23 8.96 4.77 -4.25
C GLY A 23 7.98 4.96 -3.10
N ASN A 24 7.27 3.89 -2.72
CA ASN A 24 6.24 3.89 -1.68
C ASN A 24 6.47 2.74 -0.71
N THR A 25 6.50 3.03 0.59
CA THR A 25 6.68 1.98 1.60
C THR A 25 5.46 1.08 1.65
N VAL A 26 5.69 -0.21 1.41
CA VAL A 26 4.73 -1.28 1.63
C VAL A 26 4.74 -1.65 3.10
N ILE A 27 3.57 -1.84 3.70
CA ILE A 27 3.44 -2.12 5.13
C ILE A 27 3.13 -3.60 5.34
N GLY A 28 3.84 -4.24 6.27
CA GLY A 28 3.59 -5.61 6.68
C GLY A 28 4.66 -6.59 6.18
N ALA A 29 5.08 -7.48 7.06
CA ALA A 29 6.10 -8.48 6.77
C ALA A 29 5.64 -9.49 5.70
N ASP A 30 4.33 -9.75 5.63
CA ASP A 30 3.69 -10.59 4.64
C ASP A 30 3.75 -9.99 3.23
N ALA A 31 3.37 -8.72 3.04
CA ALA A 31 3.57 -8.07 1.74
C ALA A 31 5.05 -8.00 1.36
N THR A 32 5.91 -7.67 2.33
CA THR A 32 7.36 -7.57 2.10
C THR A 32 7.93 -8.91 1.63
N ALA A 33 7.52 -10.02 2.24
CA ALA A 33 7.91 -11.37 1.82
C ALA A 33 7.32 -11.78 0.45
N LEU A 34 6.20 -11.17 0.04
CA LEU A 34 5.55 -11.37 -1.25
C LEU A 34 6.04 -10.40 -2.34
N GLY A 35 7.20 -9.77 -2.15
CA GLY A 35 7.79 -8.85 -3.14
C GLY A 35 7.11 -7.48 -3.19
N GLY A 36 6.48 -7.06 -2.10
CA GLY A 36 5.80 -5.76 -1.99
C GLY A 36 4.35 -5.77 -2.45
N ILE A 37 3.77 -6.94 -2.76
CA ILE A 37 2.38 -7.04 -3.20
C ILE A 37 1.44 -6.76 -2.03
N THR A 38 0.59 -5.75 -2.21
CA THR A 38 -0.41 -5.35 -1.19
C THR A 38 -1.82 -5.84 -1.50
N THR A 39 -2.07 -6.22 -2.74
CA THR A 39 -3.30 -6.87 -3.18
C THR A 39 -3.50 -8.19 -2.46
N GLY A 40 -4.69 -8.40 -1.91
CA GLY A 40 -5.01 -9.62 -1.16
C GLY A 40 -4.56 -9.63 0.30
N GLN A 41 -3.99 -8.53 0.82
CA GLN A 41 -3.70 -8.40 2.23
C GLN A 41 -4.95 -8.10 3.06
N TYR A 42 -5.60 -9.16 3.53
CA TYR A 42 -6.76 -9.07 4.41
C TYR A 42 -6.31 -9.08 5.88
N ASN A 43 -5.63 -8.01 6.32
CA ASN A 43 -5.12 -7.87 7.69
C ASN A 43 -5.17 -6.40 8.17
N ALA A 44 -4.68 -6.11 9.37
CA ALA A 44 -4.66 -4.75 9.94
C ALA A 44 -4.00 -3.69 9.03
N TYR A 45 -2.97 -4.07 8.25
CA TYR A 45 -2.24 -3.15 7.36
C TYR A 45 -3.07 -2.70 6.15
N SER A 46 -4.18 -3.38 5.85
CA SER A 46 -5.14 -2.95 4.82
C SER A 46 -5.69 -1.53 5.07
N ALA A 47 -5.75 -1.06 6.33
CA ALA A 47 -6.11 0.33 6.66
C ALA A 47 -5.25 1.36 5.92
N MET A 48 -3.99 1.02 5.66
CA MET A 48 -3.01 1.90 5.04
C MET A 48 -2.67 1.48 3.60
N ASN A 49 -2.51 0.19 3.33
CA ASN A 49 -2.14 -0.32 2.01
C ASN A 49 -3.28 -0.28 0.98
N ASN A 50 -4.49 -0.71 1.35
CA ASN A 50 -5.68 -0.61 0.51
C ASN A 50 -6.96 -0.75 1.37
N PRO A 51 -7.67 0.36 1.64
CA PRO A 51 -8.78 0.35 2.58
C PRO A 51 -9.93 -0.57 2.17
N ALA A 52 -10.15 -0.84 0.87
CA ALA A 52 -11.23 -1.72 0.43
C ALA A 52 -11.08 -3.17 0.96
N LEU A 53 -9.83 -3.62 1.19
CA LEU A 53 -9.53 -4.95 1.71
C LEU A 53 -9.93 -5.13 3.18
N MET A 54 -10.15 -4.03 3.92
CA MET A 54 -10.65 -4.08 5.30
C MET A 54 -12.00 -4.79 5.38
N THR A 55 -12.83 -4.71 4.33
CA THR A 55 -14.17 -5.31 4.30
C THR A 55 -14.16 -6.84 4.39
N ASN A 56 -13.00 -7.48 4.19
CA ASN A 56 -12.82 -8.92 4.40
C ASN A 56 -12.56 -9.30 5.87
N LEU A 57 -12.31 -8.33 6.75
CA LEU A 57 -12.09 -8.56 8.17
C LEU A 57 -13.41 -8.65 8.92
N THR A 58 -13.57 -9.70 9.73
CA THR A 58 -14.77 -9.93 10.56
C THR A 58 -14.58 -9.51 12.01
N ASN A 59 -13.33 -9.43 12.48
CA ASN A 59 -12.97 -9.04 13.84
C ASN A 59 -12.02 -7.84 13.83
N TRP A 60 -11.97 -7.09 14.92
CA TRP A 60 -10.97 -6.04 15.09
C TRP A 60 -9.56 -6.65 14.99
N GLN A 61 -8.64 -5.92 14.37
CA GLN A 61 -7.25 -6.34 14.22
C GLN A 61 -6.32 -5.15 14.39
N ALA A 62 -5.23 -5.33 15.11
CA ALA A 62 -4.13 -4.37 15.20
C ALA A 62 -2.84 -5.04 14.72
N GLY A 63 -1.94 -4.25 14.15
CA GLY A 63 -0.65 -4.71 13.63
C GLY A 63 0.45 -3.71 13.92
N ILE A 64 1.63 -4.22 14.26
CA ILE A 64 2.85 -3.43 14.39
C ILE A 64 3.86 -4.02 13.42
N PHE A 65 4.45 -3.17 12.60
CA PHE A 65 5.47 -3.54 11.64
C PHE A 65 6.66 -2.59 11.76
N SER A 66 7.87 -3.12 11.66
CA SER A 66 9.07 -2.30 11.59
C SER A 66 10.10 -3.00 10.71
N GLU A 67 10.81 -2.20 9.93
CA GLU A 67 11.91 -2.65 9.08
C GLU A 67 13.09 -1.70 9.19
N GLN A 68 14.29 -2.25 9.11
CA GLN A 68 15.52 -1.49 9.00
C GLN A 68 16.13 -1.73 7.62
N ARG A 69 16.03 -0.76 6.73
CA ARG A 69 16.47 -0.93 5.34
C ARG A 69 18.00 -0.98 5.29
N TYR A 70 18.53 -2.02 4.65
CA TYR A 70 19.97 -2.25 4.48
C TYR A 70 20.77 -2.32 5.79
N GLY A 71 20.11 -2.53 6.93
CA GLY A 71 20.78 -2.51 8.23
C GLY A 71 21.24 -1.11 8.68
N LEU A 72 20.75 -0.03 8.08
CA LEU A 72 21.05 1.36 8.48
C LEU A 72 20.00 1.88 9.46
N LYS A 73 20.43 2.40 10.61
CA LYS A 73 19.52 2.91 11.67
C LYS A 73 18.75 4.15 11.20
N GLU A 74 19.36 4.90 10.29
CA GLU A 74 18.84 6.12 9.68
C GLU A 74 17.67 5.82 8.72
N LEU A 75 17.57 4.58 8.23
CA LEU A 75 16.53 4.12 7.30
C LEU A 75 15.56 3.15 8.00
N ASN A 76 15.19 3.48 9.23
CA ASN A 76 14.18 2.74 9.97
C ASN A 76 12.78 3.18 9.54
N PHE A 77 11.90 2.21 9.28
CA PHE A 77 10.48 2.42 9.09
C PHE A 77 9.71 1.66 10.18
N SER A 78 8.69 2.30 10.73
CA SER A 78 7.81 1.72 11.73
C SER A 78 6.36 2.07 11.44
N ASN A 79 5.47 1.12 11.68
CA ASN A 79 4.05 1.24 11.45
C ASN A 79 3.26 0.66 12.63
N LEU A 80 2.17 1.34 12.97
CA LEU A 80 1.08 0.82 13.77
C LEU A 80 -0.20 0.97 12.97
N SER A 81 -0.98 -0.10 12.83
CA SER A 81 -2.27 -0.12 12.12
C SER A 81 -3.36 -0.76 12.97
N LEU A 82 -4.60 -0.29 12.82
CA LEU A 82 -5.80 -0.80 13.48
C LEU A 82 -6.96 -0.83 12.48
N VAL A 83 -7.72 -1.91 12.47
CA VAL A 83 -8.99 -2.03 11.76
C VAL A 83 -10.08 -2.44 12.74
N ILE A 84 -11.21 -1.74 12.70
CA ILE A 84 -12.42 -2.01 13.47
C ILE A 84 -13.57 -2.26 12.48
N PRO A 85 -13.91 -3.54 12.22
CA PRO A 85 -15.11 -3.90 11.48
C PRO A 85 -16.38 -3.47 12.22
N THR A 86 -17.36 -2.94 11.49
CA THR A 86 -18.75 -2.85 11.96
C THR A 86 -19.66 -3.61 11.01
N LYS A 87 -20.97 -3.64 11.27
CA LYS A 87 -21.95 -4.37 10.45
C LYS A 87 -21.96 -3.92 8.99
N SER A 88 -21.75 -2.63 8.73
CA SER A 88 -21.94 -2.05 7.40
C SER A 88 -20.72 -1.30 6.88
N ILE A 89 -19.87 -0.80 7.77
CA ILE A 89 -18.71 0.03 7.44
C ILE A 89 -17.53 -0.40 8.30
N HIS A 90 -16.35 -0.48 7.73
CA HIS A 90 -15.11 -0.77 8.45
C HIS A 90 -14.36 0.52 8.61
N PHE A 91 -13.79 0.72 9.80
CA PHE A 91 -12.93 1.87 10.09
C PHE A 91 -11.50 1.38 10.28
N GLY A 92 -10.54 2.13 9.75
CA GLY A 92 -9.14 1.85 9.93
C GLY A 92 -8.38 3.11 10.30
N ALA A 93 -7.30 2.95 11.05
CA ALA A 93 -6.37 4.00 11.38
C ALA A 93 -4.94 3.46 11.37
N GLY A 94 -3.98 4.33 11.14
CA GLY A 94 -2.58 3.95 11.28
C GLY A 94 -1.62 5.11 11.29
N ILE A 95 -0.40 4.81 11.72
CA ILE A 95 0.69 5.76 11.86
C ILE A 95 1.93 5.13 11.25
N ASN A 96 2.58 5.85 10.33
CA ASN A 96 3.93 5.54 9.86
C ASN A 96 4.94 6.51 10.45
N TYR A 97 6.13 6.01 10.77
CA TYR A 97 7.31 6.79 11.06
C TYR A 97 8.47 6.27 10.20
N PHE A 98 9.15 7.17 9.49
CA PHE A 98 10.35 6.87 8.72
C PHE A 98 11.47 7.83 9.11
N GLY A 99 12.69 7.33 9.26
CA GLY A 99 13.89 8.15 9.43
C GLY A 99 14.46 8.16 10.85
N PHE A 100 15.09 9.27 11.21
CA PHE A 100 15.89 9.47 12.42
C PHE A 100 15.76 10.91 12.95
N ALA A 101 16.60 11.29 13.93
CA ALA A 101 16.51 12.58 14.62
C ALA A 101 16.57 13.80 13.68
N ASN A 102 17.46 13.81 12.69
CA ASN A 102 17.66 14.98 11.83
C ASN A 102 16.75 14.99 10.60
N TYR A 103 16.16 13.85 10.25
CA TYR A 103 15.20 13.73 9.16
C TYR A 103 14.17 12.68 9.53
N ASN A 104 12.91 13.08 9.65
CA ASN A 104 11.82 12.12 9.82
C ASN A 104 10.59 12.49 9.03
N GLN A 105 9.88 11.46 8.60
CA GLN A 105 8.57 11.54 7.96
C GLN A 105 7.55 10.78 8.79
N GLN A 106 6.42 11.42 9.04
CA GLN A 106 5.30 10.86 9.78
C GLN A 106 4.06 10.90 8.90
N GLN A 107 3.28 9.82 8.91
CA GLN A 107 1.99 9.80 8.24
C GLN A 107 0.93 9.31 9.21
N PHE A 108 -0.10 10.13 9.43
CA PHE A 108 -1.30 9.75 10.14
C PHE A 108 -2.39 9.43 9.12
N THR A 109 -3.00 8.27 9.26
CA THR A 109 -3.99 7.76 8.31
C THR A 109 -5.29 7.44 9.02
N PHE A 110 -6.39 7.88 8.43
CA PHE A 110 -7.73 7.38 8.74
C PHE A 110 -8.37 6.84 7.47
N SER A 111 -9.03 5.70 7.58
CA SER A 111 -9.65 5.01 6.46
C SER A 111 -11.03 4.48 6.82
N THR A 112 -11.86 4.37 5.79
CA THR A 112 -13.16 3.74 5.90
C THR A 112 -13.41 2.90 4.67
N ALA A 113 -14.12 1.79 4.83
CA ALA A 113 -14.50 0.95 3.71
C ALA A 113 -15.88 0.34 3.89
N LYS A 114 -16.53 0.08 2.76
CA LYS A 114 -17.87 -0.49 2.72
C LYS A 114 -17.95 -1.51 1.60
N LYS A 115 -18.51 -2.66 1.93
CA LYS A 115 -18.98 -3.63 0.95
C LYS A 115 -20.25 -3.08 0.30
N LEU A 116 -20.24 -2.83 -1.01
CA LEU A 116 -21.40 -2.33 -1.75
C LEU A 116 -22.33 -3.47 -2.20
N ASN A 117 -21.74 -4.61 -2.55
CA ASN A 117 -22.43 -5.87 -2.82
C ASN A 117 -21.50 -7.05 -2.51
N GLU A 118 -21.95 -8.30 -2.67
CA GLU A 118 -21.14 -9.47 -2.31
C GLU A 118 -19.80 -9.60 -3.04
N SER A 119 -19.71 -9.01 -4.23
CA SER A 119 -18.52 -9.05 -5.08
C SER A 119 -17.73 -7.75 -5.09
N PHE A 120 -18.23 -6.63 -4.56
CA PHE A 120 -17.58 -5.33 -4.72
C PHE A 120 -17.54 -4.51 -3.43
N SER A 121 -16.35 -4.03 -3.12
CA SER A 121 -16.05 -3.19 -1.96
C SER A 121 -15.28 -1.95 -2.38
N LEU A 122 -15.55 -0.85 -1.68
CA LEU A 122 -14.89 0.43 -1.88
C LEU A 122 -14.34 0.94 -0.56
N GLY A 123 -13.17 1.57 -0.62
CA GLY A 123 -12.52 2.19 0.52
C GLY A 123 -12.08 3.61 0.20
N ALA A 124 -12.10 4.47 1.21
CA ALA A 124 -11.56 5.83 1.14
C ALA A 124 -10.60 6.03 2.32
N GLN A 125 -9.60 6.87 2.08
CA GLN A 125 -8.56 7.16 3.05
C GLN A 125 -8.20 8.64 2.99
N ILE A 126 -7.97 9.21 4.16
CA ILE A 126 -7.37 10.53 4.33
C ILE A 126 -6.08 10.38 5.11
N ASN A 127 -5.03 11.05 4.65
CA ASN A 127 -3.72 11.02 5.28
C ASN A 127 -3.21 12.42 5.53
N TYR A 128 -2.55 12.63 6.67
CA TYR A 128 -1.76 13.80 6.95
C TYR A 128 -0.30 13.40 7.05
N GLN A 129 0.53 13.97 6.18
CA GLN A 129 1.96 13.68 6.11
C GLN A 129 2.73 14.87 6.66
N LEU A 130 3.68 14.63 7.55
CA LEU A 130 4.65 15.61 8.00
C LEU A 130 6.05 15.15 7.63
N THR A 131 6.84 16.07 7.10
CA THR A 131 8.29 15.90 6.94
C THR A 131 8.98 16.94 7.82
N ASN A 132 9.93 16.49 8.62
CA ASN A 132 10.76 17.34 9.47
C ASN A 132 12.23 17.14 9.13
N ILE A 133 12.92 18.24 8.85
CA ILE A 133 14.34 18.27 8.50
C ILE A 133 15.01 19.28 9.43
N LEU A 134 16.03 18.83 10.16
CA LEU A 134 16.83 19.71 11.00
C LEU A 134 17.41 20.85 10.16
N ASP A 135 17.38 22.08 10.68
CA ASP A 135 17.83 23.32 10.03
C ASP A 135 17.01 23.82 8.83
N TYR A 136 16.12 22.99 8.26
CA TYR A 136 15.23 23.35 7.14
C TYR A 136 13.76 23.48 7.55
N GLY A 137 13.38 23.00 8.73
CA GLY A 137 12.04 23.13 9.30
C GLY A 137 11.14 21.93 9.00
N SER A 138 9.83 22.15 9.16
CA SER A 138 8.80 21.11 8.99
C SER A 138 7.72 21.54 7.99
N ALA A 139 7.29 20.62 7.13
CA ALA A 139 6.17 20.81 6.22
C ALA A 139 5.13 19.71 6.39
N GLY A 140 3.86 20.08 6.33
CA GLY A 140 2.73 19.16 6.44
C GLY A 140 1.79 19.28 5.25
N ALA A 141 1.14 18.18 4.86
CA ALA A 141 0.18 18.17 3.76
C ALA A 141 -0.87 17.06 3.91
N TRP A 142 -2.06 17.33 3.39
CA TRP A 142 -3.15 16.38 3.32
C TRP A 142 -3.15 15.64 1.99
N THR A 143 -3.47 14.35 2.03
CA THR A 143 -3.74 13.56 0.83
C THR A 143 -4.96 12.69 1.03
N ILE A 144 -5.52 12.24 -0.09
CA ILE A 144 -6.61 11.28 -0.12
C ILE A 144 -6.17 10.05 -0.91
N ALA A 145 -6.77 8.91 -0.61
CA ALA A 145 -6.62 7.71 -1.41
C ALA A 145 -7.95 6.95 -1.51
N VAL A 146 -8.10 6.17 -2.57
CA VAL A 146 -9.28 5.37 -2.86
C VAL A 146 -8.86 3.94 -3.13
N GLY A 147 -9.52 3.00 -2.46
CA GLY A 147 -9.34 1.56 -2.63
C GLY A 147 -10.55 0.94 -3.30
N LEU A 148 -10.30 -0.06 -4.13
CA LEU A 148 -11.30 -0.89 -4.80
C LEU A 148 -10.94 -2.36 -4.60
N HIS A 149 -11.96 -3.18 -4.37
CA HIS A 149 -11.82 -4.63 -4.32
C HIS A 149 -13.01 -5.27 -5.01
N TYR A 150 -12.74 -6.15 -5.96
CA TYR A 150 -13.74 -6.81 -6.78
C TYR A 150 -13.47 -8.31 -6.84
N LYS A 151 -14.44 -9.12 -6.42
CA LYS A 151 -14.41 -10.58 -6.38
C LYS A 151 -15.47 -11.13 -7.35
N PRO A 152 -15.18 -11.21 -8.65
CA PRO A 152 -16.14 -11.70 -9.65
C PRO A 152 -16.54 -13.16 -9.42
N ILE A 153 -15.59 -13.97 -8.95
CA ILE A 153 -15.78 -15.39 -8.63
C ILE A 153 -14.96 -15.75 -7.38
N ASN A 154 -15.27 -16.88 -6.75
CA ASN A 154 -14.74 -17.20 -5.42
C ASN A 154 -13.21 -17.35 -5.33
N ASN A 155 -12.57 -17.69 -6.45
CA ASN A 155 -11.13 -17.93 -6.56
C ASN A 155 -10.36 -16.80 -7.25
N ILE A 156 -11.02 -15.71 -7.69
CA ILE A 156 -10.34 -14.55 -8.27
C ILE A 156 -10.78 -13.29 -7.55
N ALA A 157 -9.83 -12.50 -7.10
CA ALA A 157 -10.05 -11.14 -6.61
C ALA A 157 -9.17 -10.15 -7.37
N LEU A 158 -9.72 -8.98 -7.65
CA LEU A 158 -9.03 -7.83 -8.23
C LEU A 158 -9.01 -6.71 -7.20
N SER A 159 -7.93 -5.96 -7.19
CA SER A 159 -7.77 -4.81 -6.31
C SER A 159 -7.24 -3.62 -7.08
N GLY A 160 -7.79 -2.45 -6.78
CA GLY A 160 -7.27 -1.18 -7.23
C GLY A 160 -6.98 -0.29 -6.04
N TYR A 161 -5.94 0.54 -6.14
CA TYR A 161 -5.64 1.55 -5.13
C TYR A 161 -5.05 2.78 -5.81
N ILE A 162 -5.60 3.95 -5.52
CA ILE A 162 -5.14 5.23 -6.07
C ILE A 162 -4.78 6.11 -4.89
N TYR A 163 -3.52 6.57 -4.85
CA TYR A 163 -2.99 7.41 -3.78
C TYR A 163 -2.62 8.80 -4.30
N ASN A 164 -3.00 9.82 -3.54
CA ASN A 164 -2.76 11.24 -3.84
C ASN A 164 -3.15 11.63 -5.29
N PRO A 165 -4.39 11.33 -5.75
CA PRO A 165 -4.83 11.68 -7.10
C PRO A 165 -4.81 13.19 -7.37
N THR A 166 -4.90 14.00 -6.32
CA THR A 166 -4.85 15.48 -6.38
C THR A 166 -3.43 16.03 -6.44
N GLN A 167 -2.40 15.16 -6.51
CA GLN A 167 -0.98 15.52 -6.61
C GLN A 167 -0.57 16.62 -5.63
N GLN A 168 -1.08 16.53 -4.39
CA GLN A 168 -0.66 17.44 -3.33
C GLN A 168 0.84 17.29 -3.13
N LYS A 169 1.49 18.38 -2.77
CA LYS A 169 2.92 18.45 -2.48
C LYS A 169 3.10 18.96 -1.06
N TYR A 170 4.29 18.75 -0.50
CA TYR A 170 4.70 19.55 0.65
C TYR A 170 4.73 21.02 0.20
N GLY A 171 4.25 21.94 1.04
CA GLY A 171 4.23 23.37 0.68
C GLY A 171 5.62 23.92 0.36
N ASN A 172 5.71 25.20 -0.02
CA ASN A 172 6.94 25.83 -0.53
C ASN A 172 8.20 25.75 0.38
N ALA A 173 8.07 25.32 1.63
CA ALA A 173 9.17 25.18 2.58
C ALA A 173 10.07 23.94 2.33
N VAL A 174 9.56 22.89 1.67
CA VAL A 174 10.30 21.64 1.42
C VAL A 174 10.08 21.21 -0.02
N SER A 175 11.16 21.11 -0.81
CA SER A 175 11.13 20.71 -2.23
C SER A 175 10.93 19.19 -2.45
N ASP A 176 10.33 18.51 -1.48
CA ASP A 176 10.04 17.08 -1.57
C ASP A 176 8.63 16.89 -2.14
N LYS A 177 8.41 15.80 -2.87
CA LYS A 177 7.11 15.50 -3.50
C LYS A 177 6.40 14.42 -2.71
N ILE A 178 5.08 14.57 -2.61
CA ILE A 178 4.26 13.44 -2.18
C ILE A 178 3.95 12.61 -3.42
N PRO A 179 4.31 11.32 -3.42
CA PRO A 179 4.08 10.47 -4.57
C PRO A 179 2.58 10.41 -4.88
N ALA A 180 2.26 10.43 -6.16
CA ALA A 180 0.93 10.12 -6.67
C ALA A 180 1.07 8.86 -7.51
N PHE A 181 0.30 7.83 -7.21
CA PHE A 181 0.43 6.54 -7.87
C PHE A 181 -0.89 5.79 -7.89
N PHE A 182 -0.98 4.82 -8.78
CA PHE A 182 -2.03 3.83 -8.73
C PHE A 182 -1.45 2.41 -8.76
N ARG A 183 -2.14 1.48 -8.10
CA ARG A 183 -1.88 0.06 -8.09
C ARG A 183 -3.08 -0.68 -8.64
N LEU A 184 -2.82 -1.70 -9.43
CA LEU A 184 -3.80 -2.68 -9.88
C LEU A 184 -3.23 -4.06 -9.62
N GLY A 185 -3.98 -4.90 -8.94
CA GLY A 185 -3.56 -6.26 -8.65
C GLY A 185 -4.66 -7.29 -8.76
N MET A 186 -4.22 -8.53 -8.74
CA MET A 186 -5.03 -9.72 -8.87
C MET A 186 -4.53 -10.79 -7.89
N VAL A 187 -5.48 -11.50 -7.28
CA VAL A 187 -5.27 -12.71 -6.51
C VAL A 187 -6.01 -13.84 -7.19
N TYR A 188 -5.32 -14.96 -7.43
CA TYR A 188 -5.91 -16.20 -7.90
C TYR A 188 -5.67 -17.31 -6.86
N ASN A 189 -6.74 -17.78 -6.23
CA ASN A 189 -6.70 -18.87 -5.26
C ASN A 189 -6.71 -20.21 -6.01
N VAL A 190 -5.55 -20.84 -6.17
CA VAL A 190 -5.42 -22.11 -6.89
C VAL A 190 -6.08 -23.23 -6.08
N ASN A 191 -5.81 -23.25 -4.78
CA ASN A 191 -6.40 -24.17 -3.82
C ASN A 191 -6.30 -23.58 -2.41
N LYS A 192 -6.52 -24.38 -1.35
CA LYS A 192 -6.49 -23.92 0.04
C LYS A 192 -5.09 -23.59 0.58
N LEU A 193 -4.02 -23.94 -0.13
CA LEU A 193 -2.62 -23.81 0.29
C LEU A 193 -1.82 -22.86 -0.59
N VAL A 194 -2.28 -22.59 -1.81
CA VAL A 194 -1.50 -21.87 -2.83
C VAL A 194 -2.35 -20.78 -3.47
N ASP A 195 -1.84 -19.56 -3.36
CA ASP A 195 -2.36 -18.37 -4.03
C ASP A 195 -1.30 -17.82 -4.99
N VAL A 196 -1.76 -17.30 -6.13
CA VAL A 196 -0.94 -16.57 -7.08
C VAL A 196 -1.35 -15.11 -7.03
N LEU A 197 -0.38 -14.22 -6.83
CA LEU A 197 -0.61 -12.78 -6.76
C LEU A 197 0.18 -12.06 -7.85
N ALA A 198 -0.42 -11.02 -8.40
CA ALA A 198 0.23 -10.10 -9.33
C ALA A 198 -0.23 -8.68 -9.03
N GLU A 199 0.70 -7.72 -9.01
CA GLU A 199 0.40 -6.30 -8.79
C GLU A 199 1.28 -5.46 -9.71
N GLY A 200 0.68 -4.49 -10.38
CA GLY A 200 1.36 -3.45 -11.12
C GLY A 200 1.15 -2.11 -10.43
N GLU A 201 2.24 -1.37 -10.21
CA GLU A 201 2.21 0.01 -9.73
C GLU A 201 2.70 0.95 -10.84
N GLN A 202 2.03 2.09 -10.99
CA GLN A 202 2.52 3.19 -11.81
C GLN A 202 2.52 4.46 -10.98
N THR A 203 3.70 5.04 -10.81
CA THR A 203 3.87 6.38 -10.24
C THR A 203 3.64 7.43 -11.34
N LEU A 204 2.91 8.48 -11.00
CA LEU A 204 2.67 9.62 -11.87
C LEU A 204 3.84 10.59 -11.76
N GLU A 205 4.43 10.97 -12.89
CA GLU A 205 5.42 12.04 -12.94
C GLU A 205 4.76 13.37 -12.58
N GLN A 206 5.29 14.04 -11.56
CA GLN A 206 4.89 15.39 -11.21
C GLN A 206 6.00 16.36 -11.62
N ASN A 207 5.69 17.33 -12.49
CA ASN A 207 6.65 18.38 -12.82
C ASN A 207 6.92 19.27 -11.59
N LEU A 208 8.20 19.57 -11.34
CA LEU A 208 8.60 20.70 -10.49
C LEU A 208 8.49 21.93 -11.40
N ILE A 209 7.58 22.84 -11.06
CA ILE A 209 7.54 24.17 -11.65
C ILE A 209 8.42 25.05 -10.78
#